data_AF-A0A7V6U1X5-F1
#
_entry.id   AF-A0A7V6U1X5-F1
#
_cell.length_a   1.000
_cell.length_b   1.000
_cell.length_c   1.000
_cell.angle_alpha   90.00
_cell.angle_beta   90.00
_cell.angle_gamma   90.00
#
_symmetry.space_group_name_H-M   'P 1'
#
loop_
_entity.id
_entity.type
_entity.pdbx_description
1 polymer ?
#
loop_
_entity_poly.entity_id
_entity_poly.type
_entity_poly.pdbx_seq_one_letter_code
_entity_poly.pdbx_strand_id
1 'polypeptide(L)'
;IRALFSRADWLGWTALGVAIIALAAFIAIVVRELAALRRLASVQHLRKDAADAAERDDMAAARKAVDALRSIAASLPETARGRQLLDGLTDDIIDGRNLIQLAETEILRPLDREARALILNASKRVSIVTAISPRALVDIGYVIFESARLIRRLSQLYGGRPGTLGFLKLARRVIAHLAVTGTLAMGDSVIQQLVGHGLASRLSAKLGEGVVNGLMTARIGIAAMDVVRPFPFNAEKRPGIGDFIGDLARISGERTDKKPSGK
;
A
#
# COMPACT_ATOMS: atom_id res chain seq x y z
N ILE A 1 46.77 15.75 -25.79
CA ILE A 1 45.77 15.92 -24.71
C ILE A 1 45.73 17.36 -24.19
N ARG A 2 46.84 17.96 -23.72
CA ARG A 2 46.86 19.39 -23.29
C ARG A 2 46.57 20.40 -24.41
N ALA A 3 46.95 20.12 -25.65
CA ALA A 3 46.75 21.03 -26.80
C ALA A 3 45.33 21.01 -27.42
N LEU A 4 44.47 20.05 -27.04
CA LEU A 4 43.06 20.01 -27.48
C LEU A 4 42.15 20.84 -26.55
N PHE A 5 42.57 21.05 -25.29
CA PHE A 5 41.84 21.88 -24.32
C PHE A 5 42.12 23.39 -24.49
N SER A 6 43.27 23.78 -25.05
CA SER A 6 43.68 25.19 -25.18
C SER A 6 43.02 25.97 -26.31
N ARG A 7 42.15 25.34 -27.12
CA ARG A 7 41.41 26.01 -28.21
C ARG A 7 39.94 26.27 -27.88
N ALA A 8 39.48 25.77 -26.74
CA ALA A 8 38.09 25.86 -26.32
C ALA A 8 38.00 25.90 -24.79
N ASP A 9 38.58 26.93 -24.16
CA ASP A 9 38.46 27.15 -22.70
C ASP A 9 36.99 27.16 -22.24
N TRP A 10 36.08 27.59 -23.11
CA TRP A 10 34.64 27.54 -22.87
C TRP A 10 34.09 26.10 -22.68
N LEU A 11 34.70 25.08 -23.31
CA LEU A 11 34.35 23.67 -23.09
C LEU A 11 34.75 23.18 -21.70
N GLY A 12 35.83 23.72 -21.12
CA GLY A 12 36.25 23.41 -19.75
C GLY A 12 35.26 23.94 -18.72
N TRP A 13 34.83 25.20 -18.88
CA TRP A 13 33.84 25.83 -18.00
C TRP A 13 32.44 25.21 -18.14
N THR A 14 32.03 24.82 -19.36
CA THR A 14 30.75 24.12 -19.55
C THR A 14 30.80 22.70 -18.97
N ALA A 15 31.89 21.96 -19.16
CA ALA A 15 32.07 20.64 -18.55
C ALA A 15 32.07 20.71 -17.01
N LEU A 16 32.72 21.73 -16.43
CA LEU A 16 32.69 21.99 -14.99
C LEU A 16 31.27 22.33 -14.51
N GLY A 17 30.54 23.17 -15.24
CA GLY A 17 29.15 23.51 -14.95
C GLY A 17 28.24 22.28 -14.96
N VAL A 18 28.35 21.44 -15.99
CA VAL A 18 27.61 20.16 -16.10
C VAL A 18 27.99 19.22 -14.96
N ALA A 19 29.27 19.12 -14.60
CA ALA A 19 29.73 18.29 -13.50
C ALA A 19 29.17 18.75 -12.13
N ILE A 20 29.12 20.06 -11.88
CA ILE A 20 28.53 20.62 -10.66
C ILE A 20 27.02 20.34 -10.60
N ILE A 21 26.30 20.53 -11.70
CA ILE A 21 24.86 20.21 -11.78
C ILE A 21 24.62 18.73 -11.55
N ALA A 22 25.41 17.85 -12.19
CA ALA A 22 25.30 16.41 -12.02
C ALA A 22 25.59 15.99 -10.56
N LEU A 23 26.60 16.58 -9.92
CA LEU A 23 26.92 16.33 -8.52
C LEU A 23 25.81 16.82 -7.59
N ALA A 24 25.27 18.02 -7.82
CA ALA A 24 24.15 18.56 -7.04
C ALA A 24 22.89 17.69 -7.18
N ALA A 25 22.58 17.22 -8.41
CA ALA A 25 21.48 16.31 -8.67
C ALA A 25 21.69 14.96 -7.96
N PHE A 26 22.90 14.42 -7.99
CA PHE A 26 23.25 13.19 -7.29
C PHE A 26 23.09 13.34 -5.76
N ILE A 27 23.61 14.41 -5.17
CA ILE A 27 23.46 14.71 -3.74
C ILE A 27 21.97 14.85 -3.39
N ALA A 28 21.18 15.57 -4.19
CA ALA A 28 19.74 15.72 -3.98
C ALA A 28 19.01 14.36 -4.00
N ILE A 29 19.38 13.46 -4.91
CA ILE A 29 18.82 12.09 -4.96
C ILE A 29 19.20 11.31 -3.70
N VAL A 30 20.47 11.35 -3.28
CA VAL A 30 20.96 10.65 -2.09
C VAL A 30 20.27 11.16 -0.82
N VAL A 31 20.19 12.48 -0.62
CA VAL A 31 19.51 13.09 0.54
C VAL A 31 18.03 12.72 0.55
N ARG A 32 17.35 12.77 -0.61
CA ARG A 32 15.95 12.37 -0.73
C ARG A 32 15.74 10.90 -0.36
N GLU A 33 16.67 10.04 -0.75
CA GLU A 33 16.60 8.60 -0.46
C GLU A 33 16.86 8.30 1.01
N LEU A 34 17.85 8.96 1.64
CA LEU A 34 18.07 8.85 3.09
C LEU A 34 16.86 9.34 3.89
N ALA A 35 16.23 10.44 3.47
CA ALA A 35 15.02 10.95 4.12
C ALA A 35 13.85 9.96 4.01
N ALA A 36 13.66 9.36 2.82
CA ALA A 36 12.63 8.33 2.62
C ALA A 36 12.88 7.09 3.50
N LEU A 37 14.14 6.67 3.64
CA LEU A 37 14.54 5.52 4.47
C LEU A 37 14.34 5.79 5.96
N ARG A 38 14.74 6.97 6.45
CA ARG A 38 14.53 7.38 7.85
C ARG A 38 13.04 7.46 8.19
N ARG A 39 12.23 8.02 7.29
CA ARG A 39 10.78 8.08 7.47
C ARG A 39 10.13 6.70 7.54
N LEU A 40 10.57 5.76 6.70
CA LEU A 40 10.09 4.38 6.73
C LEU A 40 10.47 3.65 8.03
N ALA A 41 11.63 3.95 8.64
CA ALA A 41 12.00 3.44 9.95
C ALA A 41 11.13 4.07 11.07
N SER A 42 10.90 5.38 11.00
CA SER A 42 10.05 6.10 11.95
C SER A 42 8.63 5.55 12.03
N VAL A 43 8.02 5.16 10.91
CA VAL A 43 6.66 4.57 10.90
C VAL A 43 6.64 3.22 11.61
N GLN A 44 7.70 2.41 11.48
CA GLN A 44 7.77 1.10 12.15
C GLN A 44 7.99 1.24 13.66
N HIS A 45 8.84 2.18 14.07
CA HIS A 45 9.00 2.52 15.49
C HIS A 45 7.68 3.02 16.06
N LEU A 46 7.01 3.95 15.36
CA LEU A 46 5.70 4.45 15.76
C LEU A 46 4.67 3.34 15.94
N ARG A 47 4.60 2.40 14.99
CA ARG A 47 3.68 1.26 15.08
C ARG A 47 3.95 0.40 16.31
N LYS A 48 5.22 0.11 16.58
CA LYS A 48 5.63 -0.67 17.75
C LYS A 48 5.32 0.09 19.04
N ASP A 49 5.69 1.35 19.12
CA ASP A 49 5.44 2.20 20.29
C ASP A 49 3.95 2.34 20.58
N ALA A 50 3.11 2.49 19.54
CA ALA A 50 1.65 2.53 19.67
C ALA A 50 1.06 1.19 20.13
N ALA A 51 1.59 0.06 19.64
CA ALA A 51 1.17 -1.27 20.07
C ALA A 51 1.52 -1.52 21.54
N ASP A 52 2.77 -1.24 21.91
CA ASP A 52 3.29 -1.36 23.28
C ASP A 52 2.54 -0.45 24.26
N ALA A 53 2.24 0.80 23.86
CA ALA A 53 1.47 1.75 24.67
C ALA A 53 0.04 1.27 24.90
N ALA A 54 -0.63 0.77 23.85
CA ALA A 54 -1.97 0.22 23.96
C ALA A 54 -2.00 -1.07 24.80
N GLU A 55 -0.98 -1.92 24.69
CA GLU A 55 -0.89 -3.16 25.47
C GLU A 55 -0.70 -2.89 26.97
N ARG A 56 0.21 -1.98 27.32
CA ARG A 56 0.54 -1.60 28.71
C ARG A 56 -0.42 -0.55 29.31
N ASP A 57 -1.33 -0.02 28.50
CA ASP A 57 -2.21 1.10 28.86
C ASP A 57 -1.45 2.34 29.38
N ASP A 58 -0.28 2.60 28.79
CA ASP A 58 0.61 3.70 29.18
C ASP A 58 0.18 5.00 28.48
N MET A 59 -0.42 5.91 29.25
CA MET A 59 -0.93 7.18 28.74
C MET A 59 0.17 8.11 28.21
N ALA A 60 1.36 8.13 28.83
CA ALA A 60 2.45 8.99 28.40
C ALA A 60 3.02 8.51 27.05
N ALA A 61 3.19 7.20 26.91
CA ALA A 61 3.60 6.59 25.65
C ALA A 61 2.52 6.75 24.56
N ALA A 62 1.24 6.62 24.92
CA ALA A 62 0.12 6.81 24.00
C ALA A 62 0.07 8.23 23.43
N ARG A 63 0.19 9.27 24.28
CA ARG A 63 0.25 10.67 23.83
C ARG A 63 1.39 10.91 22.83
N LYS A 64 2.59 10.42 23.14
CA LYS A 64 3.75 10.53 22.24
C LYS A 64 3.51 9.85 20.89
N ALA A 65 2.88 8.68 20.89
CA ALA A 65 2.53 7.98 19.66
C ALA A 65 1.46 8.73 18.86
N VAL A 66 0.43 9.27 19.52
CA VAL A 66 -0.62 10.08 18.87
C VAL A 66 -0.06 11.38 18.27
N ASP A 67 0.84 12.07 18.97
CA ASP A 67 1.51 13.27 18.45
C ASP A 67 2.36 12.97 17.21
N ALA A 68 3.09 11.85 17.25
CA ALA A 68 3.86 11.39 16.10
C ALA A 68 2.93 11.04 14.91
N LEU A 69 1.79 10.39 15.16
CA LEU A 69 0.78 10.13 14.13
C LEU A 69 0.21 11.45 13.56
N ARG A 70 -0.10 12.42 14.42
CA ARG A 70 -0.60 13.74 14.03
C ARG A 70 0.39 14.48 13.14
N SER A 71 1.69 14.37 13.41
CA SER A 71 2.74 14.97 12.58
C SER A 71 2.78 14.37 11.16
N ILE A 72 2.53 13.06 11.03
CA ILE A 72 2.44 12.39 9.73
C ILE A 72 1.16 12.83 9.00
N ALA A 73 0.03 12.81 9.73
CA ALA A 73 -1.29 13.17 9.25
C ALA A 73 -1.44 14.66 8.89
N ALA A 74 -0.60 15.54 9.44
CA ALA A 74 -0.61 16.97 9.12
C ALA A 74 -0.43 17.25 7.61
N SER A 75 0.29 16.36 6.92
CA SER A 75 0.48 16.45 5.46
C SER A 75 -0.64 15.83 4.62
N LEU A 76 -1.65 15.23 5.26
CA LEU A 76 -2.77 14.51 4.63
C LEU A 76 -4.07 15.31 4.80
N PRO A 77 -4.59 15.96 3.75
CA PRO A 77 -5.81 16.78 3.82
C PRO A 77 -7.02 15.99 4.34
N GLU A 78 -7.13 14.72 3.97
CA GLU A 78 -8.27 13.86 4.34
C GLU A 78 -8.42 13.64 5.84
N THR A 79 -7.32 13.81 6.60
CA THR A 79 -7.32 13.62 8.06
C THR A 79 -7.72 14.88 8.83
N ALA A 80 -7.94 16.02 8.15
CA ALA A 80 -8.13 17.30 8.82
C ALA A 80 -9.29 17.30 9.83
N ARG A 81 -10.43 16.69 9.46
CA ARG A 81 -11.60 16.56 10.34
C ARG A 81 -11.31 15.66 11.54
N GLY A 82 -10.68 14.51 11.31
CA GLY A 82 -10.29 13.58 12.38
C GLY A 82 -9.30 14.19 13.36
N ARG A 83 -8.35 14.99 12.86
CA ARG A 83 -7.40 15.74 13.70
C ARG A 83 -8.12 16.77 14.58
N GLN A 84 -9.09 17.51 14.04
CA GLN A 84 -9.88 18.47 14.83
C GLN A 84 -10.70 17.80 15.93
N LEU A 85 -11.32 16.66 15.63
CA LEU A 85 -12.09 15.90 16.62
C LEU A 85 -11.18 15.34 17.72
N LEU A 86 -10.02 14.81 17.34
CA LEU A 86 -9.04 14.30 18.29
C LEU A 86 -8.54 15.42 19.22
N ASP A 87 -8.29 16.62 18.70
CA ASP A 87 -7.87 17.78 19.50
C ASP A 87 -8.90 18.15 20.58
N GLY A 88 -10.19 17.98 20.29
CA GLY A 88 -11.27 18.27 21.25
C GLY A 88 -11.55 17.17 22.28
N LEU A 89 -11.03 15.95 22.07
CA LEU A 89 -11.34 14.77 22.89
C LEU A 89 -10.11 14.22 23.64
N THR A 90 -8.90 14.66 23.30
CA THR A 90 -7.65 14.11 23.86
C THR A 90 -7.54 14.36 25.37
N ASP A 91 -8.04 15.49 25.87
CA ASP A 91 -7.97 15.85 27.29
C ASP A 91 -9.01 15.13 28.15
N ASP A 92 -10.06 14.58 27.53
CA ASP A 92 -11.13 13.83 28.21
C ASP A 92 -10.79 12.33 28.37
N ILE A 93 -9.73 11.85 27.72
CA ILE A 93 -9.34 10.44 27.75
C ILE A 93 -8.28 10.20 28.83
N ILE A 94 -8.59 9.27 29.74
CA ILE A 94 -7.74 8.90 30.87
C ILE A 94 -6.82 7.72 30.52
N ASP A 95 -7.31 6.78 29.72
CA ASP A 95 -6.60 5.52 29.42
C ASP A 95 -5.79 5.61 28.10
N GLY A 96 -4.54 5.16 28.13
CA GLY A 96 -3.65 5.19 26.97
C GLY A 96 -4.16 4.35 25.81
N ARG A 97 -4.76 3.20 26.09
CA ARG A 97 -5.40 2.33 25.09
C ARG A 97 -6.53 3.05 24.36
N ASN A 98 -7.39 3.73 25.10
CA ASN A 98 -8.54 4.46 24.54
C ASN A 98 -8.07 5.63 23.66
N LEU A 99 -6.98 6.30 24.04
CA LEU A 99 -6.39 7.36 23.22
C LEU A 99 -5.86 6.83 21.88
N ILE A 100 -5.17 5.68 21.88
CA ILE A 100 -4.71 5.03 20.65
C ILE A 100 -5.89 4.61 19.76
N GLN A 101 -6.95 4.03 20.34
CA GLN A 101 -8.15 3.60 19.63
C GLN A 101 -8.92 4.78 19.01
N LEU A 102 -9.02 5.90 19.72
CA LEU A 102 -9.66 7.11 19.21
C LEU A 102 -8.84 7.69 18.05
N ALA A 103 -7.52 7.81 18.22
CA ALA A 103 -6.64 8.31 17.16
C ALA A 103 -6.69 7.43 15.90
N GLU A 104 -6.73 6.11 16.08
CA GLU A 104 -6.91 5.15 15.00
C GLU A 104 -8.25 5.39 14.26
N THR A 105 -9.34 5.51 15.01
CA THR A 105 -10.69 5.68 14.49
C THR A 105 -10.86 7.00 13.74
N GLU A 106 -10.36 8.11 14.28
CA GLU A 106 -10.61 9.43 13.70
C GLU A 106 -9.65 9.76 12.55
N ILE A 107 -8.38 9.35 12.65
CA ILE A 107 -7.35 9.67 11.64
C ILE A 107 -7.25 8.59 10.57
N LEU A 108 -7.22 7.31 10.94
CA LEU A 108 -6.87 6.23 10.00
C LEU A 108 -8.09 5.65 9.28
N ARG A 109 -9.28 5.62 9.88
CA ARG A 109 -10.50 5.12 9.23
C ARG A 109 -10.77 5.67 7.82
N PRO A 110 -10.69 7.00 7.55
CA PRO A 110 -10.89 7.50 6.18
C PRO A 110 -9.83 6.97 5.21
N LEU A 111 -8.56 6.91 5.64
CA LEU A 111 -7.46 6.37 4.84
C LEU A 111 -7.62 4.87 4.60
N ASP A 112 -8.06 4.12 5.61
CA ASP A 112 -8.30 2.68 5.53
C ASP A 112 -9.40 2.35 4.49
N ARG A 113 -10.43 3.21 4.39
CA ARG A 113 -11.49 3.09 3.36
C ARG A 113 -10.95 3.33 1.96
N GLU A 114 -10.16 4.39 1.76
CA GLU A 114 -9.53 4.65 0.45
C GLU A 114 -8.54 3.53 0.08
N ALA A 115 -7.78 3.02 1.04
CA ALA A 115 -6.88 1.89 0.86
C ALA A 115 -7.64 0.66 0.36
N ARG A 116 -8.78 0.33 0.97
CA ARG A 116 -9.65 -0.77 0.52
C ARG A 116 -10.11 -0.57 -0.92
N ALA A 117 -10.50 0.65 -1.29
CA ALA A 117 -10.92 0.96 -2.67
C ALA A 117 -9.75 0.81 -3.66
N LEU A 118 -8.54 1.23 -3.31
CA LEU A 118 -7.34 1.05 -4.14
C LEU A 118 -7.03 -0.43 -4.37
N ILE A 119 -7.07 -1.24 -3.31
CA ILE A 119 -6.83 -2.68 -3.36
C ILE A 119 -7.88 -3.34 -4.25
N LEU A 120 -9.16 -3.07 -4.01
CA LEU A 120 -10.26 -3.63 -4.79
C LEU A 120 -10.12 -3.27 -6.28
N ASN A 121 -9.80 -2.03 -6.60
CA ASN A 121 -9.63 -1.59 -7.97
C ASN A 121 -8.42 -2.22 -8.66
N ALA A 122 -7.32 -2.44 -7.94
CA ALA A 122 -6.15 -3.16 -8.46
C ALA A 122 -6.49 -4.63 -8.73
N SER A 123 -7.16 -5.30 -7.78
CA SER A 123 -7.65 -6.67 -7.94
C SER A 123 -8.57 -6.84 -9.14
N LYS A 124 -9.51 -5.91 -9.35
CA LYS A 124 -10.39 -5.91 -10.53
C LYS A 124 -9.60 -5.80 -11.83
N ARG A 125 -8.64 -4.88 -11.89
CA ARG A 125 -7.80 -4.70 -13.08
C ARG A 125 -7.00 -5.96 -13.40
N VAL A 126 -6.38 -6.57 -12.38
CA VAL A 126 -5.65 -7.83 -12.56
C VAL A 126 -6.59 -8.95 -13.00
N SER A 127 -7.75 -9.14 -12.36
CA SER A 127 -8.71 -10.17 -12.77
C SER A 127 -9.14 -10.05 -14.21
N ILE A 128 -9.43 -8.83 -14.66
CA ILE A 128 -9.84 -8.58 -16.04
C ILE A 128 -8.67 -8.87 -16.99
N VAL A 129 -7.46 -8.39 -16.70
CA VAL A 129 -6.29 -8.58 -17.56
C VAL A 129 -5.90 -10.05 -17.66
N THR A 130 -5.91 -10.79 -16.56
CA THR A 130 -5.65 -12.23 -16.56
C THR A 130 -6.69 -12.99 -17.39
N ALA A 131 -7.98 -12.68 -17.22
CA ALA A 131 -9.06 -13.38 -17.94
C ALA A 131 -8.97 -13.18 -19.47
N ILE A 132 -8.42 -12.05 -19.93
CA ILE A 132 -8.28 -11.74 -21.37
C ILE A 132 -6.88 -12.01 -21.93
N SER A 133 -5.88 -12.31 -21.07
CA SER A 133 -4.49 -12.39 -21.52
C SER A 133 -4.23 -13.67 -22.33
N PRO A 134 -3.76 -13.55 -23.60
CA PRO A 134 -3.41 -14.70 -24.42
C PRO A 134 -2.03 -15.28 -24.09
N ARG A 135 -1.20 -14.58 -23.30
CA ARG A 135 0.19 -14.97 -22.97
C ARG A 135 0.44 -14.94 -21.46
N ALA A 136 0.85 -16.08 -20.90
CA ALA A 136 1.16 -16.22 -19.47
C ALA A 136 2.23 -15.23 -18.97
N LEU A 137 3.26 -14.94 -19.77
CA LEU A 137 4.31 -13.96 -19.40
C LEU A 137 3.77 -12.53 -19.26
N VAL A 138 2.83 -12.13 -20.11
CA VAL A 138 2.24 -10.79 -20.09
C VAL A 138 1.36 -10.64 -18.86
N ASP A 139 0.63 -11.69 -18.49
CA ASP A 139 -0.19 -11.72 -17.29
C ASP A 139 0.65 -11.56 -16.02
N ILE A 140 1.69 -12.39 -15.84
CA ILE A 140 2.59 -12.31 -14.69
C ILE A 140 3.27 -10.93 -14.62
N GLY A 141 3.74 -10.41 -15.75
CA GLY A 141 4.34 -9.08 -15.81
C GLY A 141 3.37 -7.98 -15.37
N TYR A 142 2.11 -8.07 -15.81
CA TYR A 142 1.08 -7.12 -15.41
C TYR A 142 0.75 -7.20 -13.92
N VAL A 143 0.61 -8.40 -13.36
CA VAL A 143 0.35 -8.62 -11.93
C VAL A 143 1.47 -7.98 -11.08
N ILE A 144 2.74 -8.20 -11.46
CA ILE A 144 3.90 -7.61 -10.78
C ILE A 144 3.86 -6.08 -10.88
N PHE A 145 3.62 -5.55 -12.07
CA PHE A 145 3.54 -4.10 -12.29
C PHE A 145 2.43 -3.46 -11.45
N GLU A 146 1.23 -4.05 -11.47
CA GLU A 146 0.07 -3.51 -10.77
C GLU A 146 0.23 -3.64 -9.26
N SER A 147 0.83 -4.73 -8.78
CA SER A 147 1.20 -4.91 -7.35
C SER A 147 2.22 -3.86 -6.90
N ALA A 148 3.26 -3.62 -7.70
CA ALA A 148 4.27 -2.60 -7.42
C ALA A 148 3.64 -1.20 -7.37
N ARG A 149 2.75 -0.89 -8.32
CA ARG A 149 1.99 0.37 -8.36
C ARG A 149 1.08 0.52 -7.14
N LEU A 150 0.38 -0.54 -6.74
CA LEU A 150 -0.50 -0.56 -5.57
C LEU A 150 0.28 -0.30 -4.28
N ILE A 151 1.40 -0.99 -4.06
CA ILE A 151 2.26 -0.79 -2.88
C ILE A 151 2.71 0.67 -2.79
N ARG A 152 3.11 1.28 -3.92
CA ARG A 152 3.52 2.69 -3.95
C ARG A 152 2.37 3.63 -3.59
N ARG A 153 1.17 3.40 -4.14
CA ARG A 153 -0.02 4.21 -3.85
C ARG A 153 -0.46 4.08 -2.39
N LEU A 154 -0.48 2.87 -1.85
CA LEU A 154 -0.78 2.65 -0.42
C LEU A 154 0.24 3.35 0.47
N SER A 155 1.53 3.26 0.15
CA SER A 155 2.54 3.99 0.92
C SER A 155 2.31 5.50 0.89
N GLN A 156 1.93 6.06 -0.27
CA GLN A 156 1.59 7.48 -0.42
C GLN A 156 0.35 7.91 0.37
N LEU A 157 -0.67 7.06 0.39
CA LEU A 157 -1.91 7.28 1.11
C LEU A 157 -1.69 7.45 2.62
N TYR A 158 -0.85 6.61 3.23
CA TYR A 158 -0.49 6.73 4.65
C TYR A 158 0.64 7.74 4.92
N GLY A 159 0.92 8.66 3.99
CA GLY A 159 1.91 9.73 4.16
C GLY A 159 3.35 9.32 3.89
N GLY A 160 3.61 8.10 3.45
CA GLY A 160 4.92 7.66 2.97
C GLY A 160 5.26 8.23 1.58
N ARG A 161 6.54 8.47 1.30
CA ARG A 161 7.00 8.84 -0.05
C ARG A 161 8.21 7.98 -0.41
N PRO A 162 7.99 6.70 -0.75
CA PRO A 162 9.10 5.81 -1.00
C PRO A 162 9.86 6.27 -2.24
N GLY A 163 11.16 6.54 -2.06
CA GLY A 163 12.12 6.64 -3.16
C GLY A 163 12.33 5.28 -3.81
N THR A 164 13.34 5.18 -4.67
CA THR A 164 13.65 3.92 -5.37
C THR A 164 14.10 2.83 -4.42
N LEU A 165 15.05 3.10 -3.52
CA LEU A 165 15.56 2.10 -2.56
C LEU A 165 14.56 1.85 -1.44
N GLY A 166 13.85 2.90 -0.98
CA GLY A 166 12.76 2.81 -0.03
C GLY A 166 11.63 1.92 -0.54
N PHE A 167 11.30 2.01 -1.83
CA PHE A 167 10.33 1.13 -2.47
C PHE A 167 10.81 -0.32 -2.51
N LEU A 168 12.06 -0.59 -2.91
CA LEU A 168 12.64 -1.95 -2.91
C LEU A 168 12.60 -2.58 -1.51
N LYS A 169 12.98 -1.81 -0.47
CA LYS A 169 12.93 -2.26 0.92
C LYS A 169 11.49 -2.51 1.39
N LEU A 170 10.56 -1.62 1.04
CA LEU A 170 9.14 -1.79 1.33
C LEU A 170 8.58 -3.04 0.66
N ALA A 171 8.82 -3.23 -0.64
CA ALA A 171 8.39 -4.40 -1.38
C ALA A 171 8.93 -5.69 -0.75
N ARG A 172 10.22 -5.73 -0.37
CA ARG A 172 10.80 -6.86 0.37
C ARG A 172 10.08 -7.13 1.70
N ARG A 173 9.72 -6.08 2.45
CA ARG A 173 8.95 -6.23 3.69
C ARG A 173 7.55 -6.76 3.46
N VAL A 174 6.86 -6.29 2.43
CA VAL A 174 5.54 -6.82 2.04
C VAL A 174 5.63 -8.30 1.70
N ILE A 175 6.65 -8.71 0.92
CA ILE A 175 6.88 -10.12 0.59
C ILE A 175 7.19 -10.93 1.86
N ALA A 176 8.02 -10.43 2.77
CA ALA A 176 8.32 -11.11 4.03
C ALA A 176 7.09 -11.23 4.93
N HIS A 177 6.29 -10.16 5.04
CA HIS A 177 5.02 -10.15 5.76
C HIS A 177 4.04 -11.14 5.16
N LEU A 178 3.95 -11.20 3.83
CA LEU A 178 3.17 -12.20 3.10
C LEU A 178 3.68 -13.60 3.34
N ALA A 179 4.99 -13.85 3.48
CA ALA A 179 5.50 -15.18 3.79
C ALA A 179 5.09 -15.63 5.21
N VAL A 180 5.15 -14.73 6.19
CA VAL A 180 4.83 -15.00 7.60
C VAL A 180 3.31 -15.15 7.81
N THR A 181 2.53 -14.24 7.23
CA THR A 181 1.06 -14.26 7.28
C THR A 181 0.43 -15.13 6.18
N GLY A 182 1.27 -15.74 5.34
CA GLY A 182 0.97 -16.39 4.06
C GLY A 182 0.45 -17.80 4.14
N THR A 183 1.15 -18.58 4.96
CA THR A 183 1.14 -20.04 4.97
C THR A 183 -0.14 -20.64 5.54
N LEU A 184 -0.93 -19.90 6.32
CA LEU A 184 -2.07 -20.46 7.04
C LEU A 184 -3.43 -20.43 6.32
N ALA A 185 -3.57 -19.80 5.14
CA ALA A 185 -4.91 -19.41 4.65
C ALA A 185 -5.29 -19.81 3.20
N MET A 186 -4.48 -20.58 2.45
CA MET A 186 -4.74 -20.78 0.99
C MET A 186 -4.91 -22.23 0.51
N GLY A 187 -4.83 -23.24 1.37
CA GLY A 187 -5.05 -24.62 0.92
C GLY A 187 -6.52 -24.89 0.59
N ASP A 188 -7.40 -24.71 1.58
CA ASP A 188 -8.70 -25.39 1.53
C ASP A 188 -9.88 -24.51 1.09
N SER A 189 -9.98 -23.25 1.52
CA SER A 189 -11.24 -22.49 1.40
C SER A 189 -11.54 -21.95 -0.01
N VAL A 190 -10.52 -21.45 -0.72
CA VAL A 190 -10.68 -20.88 -2.07
C VAL A 190 -10.92 -21.98 -3.11
N ILE A 191 -10.26 -23.13 -2.94
CA ILE A 191 -10.44 -24.29 -3.83
C ILE A 191 -11.80 -24.94 -3.58
N GLN A 192 -12.20 -25.17 -2.33
CA GLN A 192 -13.52 -25.76 -2.02
C GLN A 192 -14.69 -24.93 -2.53
N GLN A 193 -14.65 -23.59 -2.39
CA GLN A 193 -15.74 -22.72 -2.83
C GLN A 193 -15.83 -22.57 -4.36
N LEU A 194 -14.71 -22.65 -5.08
CA LEU A 194 -14.70 -22.59 -6.53
C LEU A 194 -14.99 -23.94 -7.20
N VAL A 195 -14.69 -25.06 -6.54
CA VAL A 195 -14.93 -26.42 -7.06
C VAL A 195 -16.38 -26.89 -6.82
N GLY A 196 -17.07 -26.38 -5.80
CA GLY A 196 -18.41 -26.83 -5.42
C GLY A 196 -19.57 -26.43 -6.36
N HIS A 197 -19.35 -25.54 -7.33
CA HIS A 197 -20.37 -25.16 -8.33
C HIS A 197 -19.80 -25.36 -9.73
N GLY A 198 -20.24 -26.42 -10.41
CA GLY A 198 -19.73 -26.88 -11.70
C GLY A 198 -19.67 -25.79 -12.77
N LEU A 199 -18.46 -25.40 -13.15
CA LEU A 199 -18.18 -24.41 -14.19
C LEU A 199 -17.68 -25.10 -15.47
N ALA A 200 -18.61 -25.74 -16.18
CA ALA A 200 -18.34 -26.40 -17.45
C ALA A 200 -18.22 -25.37 -18.61
N SER A 201 -17.00 -24.91 -18.89
CA SER A 201 -16.45 -24.58 -20.23
C SER A 201 -15.13 -23.81 -20.09
N ARG A 202 -14.29 -23.82 -21.14
CA ARG A 202 -12.98 -23.12 -21.17
C ARG A 202 -13.06 -21.63 -20.81
N LEU A 203 -14.22 -20.99 -21.02
CA LEU A 203 -14.45 -19.59 -20.63
C LEU A 203 -14.56 -19.44 -19.11
N SER A 204 -15.23 -20.36 -18.44
CA SER A 204 -15.33 -20.37 -16.98
C SER A 204 -13.98 -20.66 -16.30
N ALA A 205 -13.12 -21.46 -16.93
CA ALA A 205 -11.75 -21.68 -16.44
C ALA A 205 -10.90 -20.39 -16.49
N LYS A 206 -10.94 -19.63 -17.59
CA LYS A 206 -10.20 -18.36 -17.73
C LYS A 206 -10.74 -17.26 -16.81
N LEU A 207 -12.05 -17.24 -16.59
CA LEU A 207 -12.66 -16.35 -15.59
C LEU A 207 -12.26 -16.74 -14.16
N GLY A 208 -12.18 -18.04 -13.85
CA GLY A 208 -11.68 -18.56 -12.59
C GLY A 208 -10.23 -18.15 -12.32
N GLU A 209 -9.35 -18.32 -13.31
CA GLU A 209 -7.94 -17.86 -13.24
C GLU A 209 -7.84 -16.36 -12.93
N GLY A 210 -8.67 -15.53 -13.59
CA GLY A 210 -8.72 -14.09 -13.33
C GLY A 210 -9.17 -13.74 -11.92
N VAL A 211 -10.22 -14.39 -11.40
CA VAL A 211 -10.67 -14.17 -10.02
C VAL A 211 -9.60 -14.56 -9.02
N VAL A 212 -8.93 -15.71 -9.22
CA VAL A 212 -7.84 -16.18 -8.36
C VAL A 212 -6.68 -15.18 -8.34
N ASN A 213 -6.24 -14.69 -9.50
CA ASN A 213 -5.16 -13.70 -9.58
C ASN A 213 -5.55 -12.34 -8.98
N GLY A 214 -6.81 -11.93 -9.11
CA GLY A 214 -7.34 -10.73 -8.44
C GLY A 214 -7.37 -10.86 -6.92
N LEU A 215 -7.72 -12.04 -6.40
CA LEU A 215 -7.68 -12.34 -4.98
C LEU A 215 -6.25 -12.36 -4.44
N MET A 216 -5.30 -12.92 -5.19
CA MET A 216 -3.87 -12.83 -4.87
C MET A 216 -3.39 -11.37 -4.82
N THR A 217 -3.83 -10.56 -5.78
CA THR A 217 -3.56 -9.11 -5.78
C THR A 217 -4.17 -8.41 -4.56
N ALA A 218 -5.38 -8.80 -4.16
CA ALA A 218 -6.04 -8.26 -2.97
C ALA A 218 -5.21 -8.57 -1.72
N ARG A 219 -4.73 -9.81 -1.60
CA ARG A 219 -3.89 -10.27 -0.50
C ARG A 219 -2.58 -9.48 -0.43
N ILE A 220 -1.91 -9.27 -1.55
CA ILE A 220 -0.70 -8.44 -1.62
C ILE A 220 -1.03 -7.02 -1.15
N GLY A 221 -2.17 -6.47 -1.57
CA GLY A 221 -2.66 -5.17 -1.13
C GLY A 221 -2.91 -5.08 0.37
N ILE A 222 -3.56 -6.08 0.97
CA ILE A 222 -3.81 -6.15 2.43
C ILE A 222 -2.49 -6.24 3.19
N ALA A 223 -1.55 -7.09 2.74
CA ALA A 223 -0.23 -7.17 3.36
C ALA A 223 0.57 -5.89 3.21
N ALA A 224 0.45 -5.21 2.07
CA ALA A 224 1.06 -3.90 1.87
C ALA A 224 0.48 -2.89 2.86
N MET A 225 -0.85 -2.85 3.01
CA MET A 225 -1.56 -2.03 4.00
C MET A 225 -1.06 -2.31 5.42
N ASP A 226 -0.95 -3.57 5.82
CA ASP A 226 -0.40 -3.95 7.14
C ASP A 226 1.00 -3.36 7.37
N VAL A 227 1.86 -3.38 6.35
CA VAL A 227 3.25 -2.91 6.47
C VAL A 227 3.36 -1.39 6.48
N VAL A 228 2.50 -0.67 5.75
CA VAL A 228 2.57 0.80 5.64
C VAL A 228 1.73 1.54 6.67
N ARG A 229 0.74 0.88 7.29
CA ARG A 229 -0.16 1.51 8.26
C ARG A 229 0.58 1.91 9.55
N PRO A 230 0.48 3.17 10.02
CA PRO A 230 1.26 3.67 11.15
C PRO A 230 0.90 3.05 12.50
N PHE A 231 -0.38 2.74 12.75
CA PHE A 231 -0.84 2.08 13.97
C PHE A 231 -1.29 0.64 13.68
N PRO A 232 -1.20 -0.28 14.66
CA PRO A 232 -1.82 -1.59 14.57
C PRO A 232 -3.34 -1.50 14.52
N PHE A 233 -4.00 -2.55 14.03
CA PHE A 233 -5.46 -2.66 14.06
C PHE A 233 -5.92 -3.02 15.48
N ASN A 234 -6.35 -2.03 16.26
CA ASN A 234 -6.85 -2.22 17.63
C ASN A 234 -8.36 -1.97 17.71
N ALA A 235 -8.81 -0.82 17.19
CA ALA A 235 -10.22 -0.43 17.11
C ALA A 235 -10.84 -0.76 15.75
N GLU A 236 -10.06 -0.68 14.67
CA GLU A 236 -10.57 -0.93 13.32
C GLU A 236 -10.44 -2.39 12.91
N LYS A 237 -11.45 -2.90 12.21
CA LYS A 237 -11.42 -4.27 11.67
C LYS A 237 -10.42 -4.34 10.51
N ARG A 238 -9.41 -5.21 10.63
CA ARG A 238 -8.51 -5.53 9.52
C ARG A 238 -9.31 -6.09 8.33
N PRO A 239 -9.15 -5.53 7.11
CA PRO A 239 -9.80 -6.07 5.92
C PRO A 239 -9.42 -7.53 5.68
N GLY A 240 -10.42 -8.39 5.52
CA GLY A 240 -10.23 -9.81 5.23
C GLY A 240 -10.30 -10.11 3.74
N ILE A 241 -9.66 -11.19 3.28
CA ILE A 241 -9.78 -11.65 1.88
C ILE A 241 -11.25 -11.93 1.52
N GLY A 242 -12.04 -12.47 2.47
CA GLY A 242 -13.47 -12.74 2.28
C GLY A 242 -14.30 -11.50 1.93
N ASP A 243 -13.92 -10.32 2.45
CA ASP A 243 -14.60 -9.05 2.12
C ASP A 243 -14.43 -8.71 0.62
N PHE A 244 -13.31 -9.11 0.02
CA PHE A 244 -13.03 -8.88 -1.41
C PHE A 244 -13.60 -9.97 -2.32
N ILE A 245 -13.83 -11.20 -1.82
CA ILE A 245 -14.44 -12.29 -2.61
C ILE A 245 -15.85 -11.88 -3.08
N GLY A 246 -16.68 -11.36 -2.16
CA GLY A 246 -18.03 -10.91 -2.50
C GLY A 246 -18.04 -9.75 -3.50
N ASP A 247 -17.12 -8.79 -3.32
CA ASP A 247 -16.99 -7.61 -4.19
C ASP A 247 -16.48 -7.97 -5.60
N LEU A 248 -15.64 -9.02 -5.73
CA LEU A 248 -15.15 -9.52 -7.01
C LEU A 248 -16.19 -10.42 -7.72
N ALA A 249 -16.91 -11.27 -6.99
CA ALA A 249 -17.89 -12.20 -7.53
C ALA A 249 -19.12 -11.49 -8.15
N ARG A 250 -19.63 -10.43 -7.50
CA ARG A 250 -20.77 -9.65 -8.02
C ARG A 250 -20.53 -9.08 -9.43
N ILE A 251 -19.28 -8.78 -9.77
CA ILE A 251 -18.92 -8.10 -11.02
C ILE A 251 -18.75 -9.07 -12.19
N SER A 252 -18.31 -10.32 -11.93
CA SER A 252 -18.41 -11.38 -12.95
C SER A 252 -19.87 -11.69 -13.28
N GLY A 253 -20.78 -11.58 -12.31
CA GLY A 253 -22.23 -11.75 -12.51
C GLY A 253 -22.88 -10.64 -13.34
N GLU A 254 -22.59 -9.37 -13.05
CA GLU A 254 -23.21 -8.21 -13.74
C GLU A 254 -22.90 -8.11 -15.24
N ARG A 255 -21.80 -8.71 -15.72
CA ARG A 255 -21.53 -8.80 -17.17
C ARG A 255 -22.48 -9.75 -17.91
N THR A 256 -23.12 -10.68 -17.20
CA THR A 256 -24.07 -11.64 -17.79
C THR A 256 -25.40 -10.99 -18.15
N ASP A 257 -25.81 -9.96 -17.40
CA ASP A 257 -27.09 -9.24 -17.64
C ASP A 257 -26.98 -8.14 -18.71
N LYS A 258 -25.78 -7.65 -19.01
CA LYS A 258 -25.54 -6.71 -20.12
C LYS A 258 -25.18 -7.43 -21.42
N LYS A 259 -26.06 -8.31 -21.89
CA LYS A 259 -26.09 -8.68 -23.32
C LYS A 259 -26.92 -7.61 -24.06
N PRO A 260 -26.47 -7.04 -25.20
CA PRO A 260 -27.28 -6.08 -25.91
C PRO A 260 -28.52 -6.79 -26.46
N SER A 261 -29.70 -6.39 -25.98
CA SER A 261 -30.94 -6.63 -26.71
C SER A 261 -30.87 -5.82 -28.00
N GLY A 262 -30.41 -6.47 -29.06
CA GLY A 262 -30.27 -5.91 -30.40
C GLY A 262 -31.13 -6.71 -31.36
N LYS A 263 -32.19 -6.04 -31.82
CA LYS A 263 -33.17 -6.31 -32.87
C LYS A 263 -32.81 -7.36 -33.93
#